data_AF-A0A0B5CZQ7-F1
#
_entry.id   AF-A0A0B5CZQ7-F1
#
_cell.length_a   1.000
_cell.length_b   1.000
_cell.length_c   1.000
_cell.angle_alpha   90.00
_cell.angle_beta   90.00
_cell.angle_gamma   90.00
#
_symmetry.space_group_name_H-M   'P 1'
#
loop_
_entity.id
_entity.type
_entity.pdbx_description
1 polymer ?
#
loop_
_entity_poly.entity_id
_entity_poly.type
_entity_poly.pdbx_seq_one_letter_code
_entity_poly.pdbx_strand_id
1 'polypeptide(L)'
;MSNNGARSAGRVVDLGAERARRQQGERQPRTVILQASHVRADAEVHRHIGLNDALHLADLHDILGTTFGFCEAPGPTPWHFSRADDRDARLDAADPIHRHLAVEGDRISYHFGLWDVTLSAVESYPRDDGTPRALCVGGSGAFGGREFDLAGINAALTGTTTIRSVLEVTEPAVRDIITRSGIFDFVPLLQALDLLRGGGLPRGTVELLRRLPVEEDPAGRDAFWTVVLALACMGHEALGNQILETTMSALGWEDDDGTPLTGARVRELCVESLTLLADVGGYGSHARSPVDRLEIYRELLRDAPPREHAAE
;
A
#
# COMPACT_ATOMS: atom_id res chain seq x y z
N MET A 1 50.36 30.90 -50.24
CA MET A 1 50.29 29.71 -49.36
C MET A 1 49.49 30.13 -48.13
N SER A 2 48.23 29.71 -48.05
CA SER A 2 47.40 29.88 -46.85
C SER A 2 47.24 28.51 -46.23
N ASN A 3 47.55 28.37 -44.94
CA ASN A 3 46.97 27.26 -44.18
C ASN A 3 46.57 27.69 -42.77
N ASN A 4 45.37 27.27 -42.42
CA ASN A 4 44.52 27.74 -41.35
C ASN A 4 44.70 26.80 -40.15
N GLY A 5 45.12 27.32 -39.00
CA GLY A 5 45.37 26.52 -37.79
C GLY A 5 44.32 26.77 -36.70
N ALA A 6 43.07 26.39 -36.94
CA ALA A 6 42.03 26.40 -35.92
C ALA A 6 42.20 25.20 -34.97
N ARG A 7 42.67 25.45 -33.75
CA ARG A 7 42.71 24.46 -32.66
C ARG A 7 41.28 24.14 -32.22
N SER A 8 40.89 22.88 -32.35
CA SER A 8 39.71 22.29 -31.68
C SER A 8 39.93 22.36 -30.16
N ALA A 9 39.22 23.27 -29.50
CA ALA A 9 39.15 23.31 -28.05
C ALA A 9 38.18 22.20 -27.59
N GLY A 10 38.70 21.22 -26.85
CA GLY A 10 37.90 20.17 -26.24
C GLY A 10 36.84 20.76 -25.32
N ARG A 11 35.57 20.40 -25.55
CA ARG A 11 34.44 20.85 -24.74
C ARG A 11 34.56 20.24 -23.34
N VAL A 12 35.02 21.03 -22.38
CA VAL A 12 35.00 20.66 -20.96
C VAL A 12 33.53 20.59 -20.53
N VAL A 13 33.04 19.38 -20.27
CA VAL A 13 31.69 19.16 -19.75
C VAL A 13 31.75 19.25 -18.23
N ASP A 14 31.04 20.23 -17.68
CA ASP A 14 30.86 20.37 -16.24
C ASP A 14 29.95 19.24 -15.73
N LEU A 15 30.56 18.24 -15.09
CA LEU A 15 29.87 17.08 -14.53
C LEU A 15 28.91 17.46 -13.39
N GLY A 16 29.13 18.58 -12.71
CA GLY A 16 28.25 19.11 -11.67
C GLY A 16 26.99 19.72 -12.27
N ALA A 17 27.15 20.54 -13.31
CA ALA A 17 26.02 21.09 -14.07
C ALA A 17 25.18 20.00 -14.76
N GLU A 18 25.84 18.93 -15.25
CA GLU A 18 25.13 17.83 -15.90
C GLU A 18 24.43 16.89 -14.90
N ARG A 19 24.97 16.72 -13.69
CA ARG A 19 24.25 16.04 -12.59
C ARG A 19 23.06 16.87 -12.10
N ALA A 20 23.21 18.19 -11.97
CA ALA A 20 22.12 19.08 -11.59
C ALA A 20 21.01 19.13 -12.66
N ARG A 21 21.36 19.10 -13.95
CA ARG A 21 20.40 18.96 -15.06
C ARG A 21 19.68 17.61 -15.07
N ARG A 22 20.38 16.52 -14.75
CA ARG A 22 19.75 15.20 -14.57
C ARG A 22 18.77 15.20 -13.40
N GLN A 23 19.17 15.74 -12.26
CA GLN A 23 18.31 15.84 -11.06
C GLN A 23 17.13 16.80 -11.24
N GLN A 24 17.27 17.89 -12.01
CA GLN A 24 16.16 18.79 -12.37
C GLN A 24 15.24 18.24 -13.47
N GLY A 25 15.71 17.25 -14.24
CA GLY A 25 14.93 16.57 -15.29
C GLY A 25 14.41 15.18 -14.90
N GLU A 26 14.76 14.69 -13.71
CA GLU A 26 14.30 13.41 -13.17
C GLU A 26 12.84 13.56 -12.74
N ARG A 27 11.93 13.06 -13.59
CA ARG A 27 10.50 12.98 -13.33
C ARG A 27 10.28 12.35 -11.95
N GLN A 28 9.58 13.05 -11.07
CA GLN A 28 9.19 12.49 -9.77
C GLN A 28 8.27 11.28 -10.01
N PRO A 29 8.59 10.10 -9.44
CA PRO A 29 7.76 8.92 -9.54
C PRO A 29 6.32 9.20 -9.07
N ARG A 30 5.36 8.49 -9.63
CA ARG A 30 3.94 8.61 -9.27
C ARG A 30 3.35 7.24 -8.99
N THR A 31 2.22 7.24 -8.29
CA THR A 31 1.37 6.05 -8.20
C THR A 31 0.34 6.12 -9.31
N VAL A 32 0.37 5.16 -10.23
CA VAL A 32 -0.66 4.99 -11.26
C VAL A 32 -1.58 3.86 -10.86
N ILE A 33 -2.89 4.05 -11.04
CA ILE A 33 -3.91 3.02 -10.88
C ILE A 33 -4.17 2.43 -12.27
N LEU A 34 -3.87 1.15 -12.43
CA LEU A 34 -4.18 0.40 -13.65
C LEU A 34 -5.43 -0.45 -13.45
N GLN A 35 -6.30 -0.45 -14.44
CA GLN A 35 -7.28 -1.50 -14.64
C GLN A 35 -6.70 -2.53 -15.60
N ALA A 36 -6.53 -3.76 -15.13
CA ALA A 36 -6.17 -4.91 -15.95
C ALA A 36 -7.43 -5.74 -16.18
N SER A 37 -7.88 -5.88 -17.43
CA SER A 37 -9.09 -6.62 -17.78
C SER A 37 -8.81 -7.69 -18.81
N HIS A 38 -9.45 -8.84 -18.61
CA HIS A 38 -9.53 -9.93 -19.58
C HIS A 38 -11.00 -10.30 -19.74
N VAL A 39 -11.52 -9.97 -20.92
CA VAL A 39 -12.92 -10.17 -21.28
C VAL A 39 -13.03 -11.39 -22.19
N ARG A 40 -13.79 -12.38 -21.77
CA ARG A 40 -14.23 -13.52 -22.59
C ARG A 40 -15.72 -13.46 -22.83
N ALA A 41 -16.21 -14.26 -23.77
CA ALA A 41 -17.63 -14.33 -24.11
C ALA A 41 -18.51 -14.78 -22.93
N ASP A 42 -17.94 -15.47 -21.95
CA ASP A 42 -18.62 -16.11 -20.82
C ASP A 42 -18.22 -15.56 -19.44
N ALA A 43 -17.14 -14.78 -19.35
CA ALA A 43 -16.67 -14.20 -18.09
C ALA A 43 -15.79 -12.97 -18.31
N GLU A 44 -15.90 -11.98 -17.42
CA GLU A 44 -15.00 -10.85 -17.31
C GLU A 44 -14.21 -10.96 -16.01
N VAL A 45 -12.89 -10.92 -16.12
CA VAL A 45 -11.97 -10.85 -14.98
C VAL A 45 -11.29 -9.50 -15.04
N HIS A 46 -11.34 -8.74 -13.95
CA HIS A 46 -10.62 -7.47 -13.87
C HIS A 46 -9.93 -7.30 -12.52
N ARG A 47 -8.86 -6.50 -12.52
CA ARG A 47 -8.06 -6.15 -11.35
C ARG A 47 -7.73 -4.67 -11.41
N HIS A 48 -7.84 -3.99 -10.28
CA HIS A 48 -7.36 -2.63 -10.09
C HIS A 48 -6.07 -2.69 -9.27
N ILE A 49 -4.98 -2.15 -9.82
CA ILE A 49 -3.64 -2.27 -9.25
C ILE A 49 -3.02 -0.89 -9.19
N GLY A 50 -2.69 -0.43 -7.98
CA GLY A 50 -1.88 0.76 -7.77
C GLY A 50 -0.40 0.40 -7.80
N LEU A 51 0.42 1.17 -8.52
CA LEU A 51 1.84 0.87 -8.67
C LEU A 51 2.72 2.10 -8.88
N ASN A 52 4.00 1.95 -8.50
CA ASN A 52 5.05 2.90 -8.82
C ASN A 52 5.33 2.88 -10.33
N ASP A 53 5.03 3.97 -11.02
CA ASP A 53 5.20 4.06 -12.46
C ASP A 53 6.66 4.22 -12.94
N ALA A 54 7.61 4.31 -12.00
CA ALA A 54 9.04 4.20 -12.27
C ALA A 54 9.52 2.74 -12.41
N LEU A 55 8.69 1.74 -12.05
CA LEU A 55 8.97 0.32 -12.31
C LEU A 55 9.02 0.04 -13.81
N HIS A 56 9.65 -1.07 -14.20
CA HIS A 56 9.71 -1.50 -15.59
C HIS A 56 8.54 -2.41 -15.97
N LEU A 57 8.26 -2.55 -17.27
CA LEU A 57 7.26 -3.51 -17.77
C LEU A 57 7.60 -4.96 -17.35
N ALA A 58 8.88 -5.30 -17.17
CA ALA A 58 9.28 -6.58 -16.57
C ALA A 58 8.80 -6.76 -15.13
N ASP A 59 8.86 -5.71 -14.29
CA ASP A 59 8.28 -5.76 -12.94
C ASP A 59 6.75 -5.90 -13.00
N LEU A 60 6.12 -5.25 -13.98
CA LEU A 60 4.67 -5.34 -14.21
C LEU A 60 4.24 -6.77 -14.60
N HIS A 61 5.07 -7.50 -15.34
CA HIS A 61 4.83 -8.92 -15.63
C HIS A 61 4.72 -9.74 -14.34
N ASP A 62 5.66 -9.58 -13.41
CA ASP A 62 5.65 -10.30 -12.13
C ASP A 62 4.42 -9.92 -11.29
N ILE A 63 4.09 -8.63 -11.23
CA ILE A 63 2.91 -8.11 -10.51
C ILE A 63 1.63 -8.73 -11.09
N LEU A 64 1.43 -8.68 -12.41
CA LEU A 64 0.27 -9.29 -13.08
C LEU A 64 0.23 -10.81 -12.85
N GLY A 65 1.40 -11.46 -12.86
CA GLY A 65 1.57 -12.86 -12.53
C GLY A 65 1.01 -13.20 -11.15
N THR A 66 1.32 -12.40 -10.14
CA THR A 66 0.78 -12.54 -8.79
C THR A 66 -0.72 -12.21 -8.73
N THR A 67 -1.15 -11.10 -9.33
CA THR A 67 -2.55 -10.62 -9.22
C THR A 67 -3.57 -11.51 -9.94
N PHE A 68 -3.18 -12.15 -11.04
CA PHE A 68 -4.04 -13.09 -11.77
C PHE A 68 -3.72 -14.57 -11.47
N GLY A 69 -2.64 -14.86 -10.74
CA GLY A 69 -2.20 -16.23 -10.44
C GLY A 69 -1.62 -16.98 -11.64
N PHE A 70 -1.04 -16.28 -12.63
CA PHE A 70 -0.50 -16.89 -13.84
C PHE A 70 0.73 -17.77 -13.61
N CYS A 71 1.53 -17.45 -12.59
CA CYS A 71 2.90 -17.95 -12.43
C CYS A 71 3.04 -19.25 -11.61
N GLU A 72 1.96 -20.01 -11.42
CA GLU A 72 2.00 -21.29 -10.68
C GLU A 72 2.39 -22.50 -11.56
N ALA A 73 2.46 -22.35 -12.88
CA ALA A 73 2.77 -23.44 -13.80
C ALA A 73 4.29 -23.64 -14.01
N PRO A 74 4.80 -24.89 -14.02
CA PRO A 74 6.22 -25.15 -14.25
C PRO A 74 6.62 -24.94 -15.73
N GLY A 75 7.38 -23.86 -16.00
CA GLY A 75 8.05 -23.62 -17.29
C GLY A 75 8.06 -22.14 -17.72
N PRO A 76 8.97 -21.72 -18.63
CA PRO A 76 9.01 -20.35 -19.14
C PRO A 76 7.87 -20.14 -20.14
N THR A 77 6.68 -19.79 -19.66
CA THR A 77 5.58 -19.36 -20.51
C THR A 77 5.97 -18.04 -21.20
N PRO A 78 5.90 -17.95 -22.55
CA PRO A 78 6.28 -16.74 -23.25
C PRO A 78 5.34 -15.59 -22.91
N TRP A 79 5.91 -14.40 -22.73
CA TRP A 79 5.16 -13.19 -22.44
C TRP A 79 5.75 -11.99 -23.17
N HIS A 80 4.93 -10.97 -23.39
CA HIS A 80 5.37 -9.66 -23.88
C HIS A 80 4.26 -8.61 -23.71
N PHE A 81 4.63 -7.34 -23.84
CA PHE A 81 3.71 -6.23 -23.99
C PHE A 81 3.70 -5.73 -25.44
N SER A 82 2.58 -5.16 -25.85
CA SER A 82 2.42 -4.52 -27.15
C SER A 82 1.58 -3.25 -27.01
N ARG A 83 1.59 -2.39 -28.03
CA ARG A 83 0.64 -1.28 -28.09
C ARG A 83 -0.79 -1.82 -28.12
N ALA A 84 -1.72 -1.09 -27.53
CA ALA A 84 -3.14 -1.45 -27.61
C ALA A 84 -3.54 -1.68 -29.08
N ASP A 85 -4.23 -2.79 -29.33
CA ASP A 85 -4.77 -3.19 -30.62
C ASP A 85 -3.72 -3.48 -31.73
N ASP A 86 -2.42 -3.52 -31.40
CA ASP A 86 -1.34 -3.89 -32.33
C ASP A 86 -0.34 -4.84 -31.67
N ARG A 87 -0.61 -6.16 -31.78
CA ARG A 87 0.18 -7.23 -31.17
C ARG A 87 1.62 -7.31 -31.70
N ASP A 88 1.86 -6.85 -32.92
CA ASP A 88 3.18 -6.91 -33.54
C ASP A 88 4.07 -5.73 -33.11
N ALA A 89 3.46 -4.62 -32.66
CA ALA A 89 4.13 -3.49 -32.05
C ALA A 89 4.58 -3.78 -30.60
N ARG A 90 5.55 -4.69 -30.46
CA ARG A 90 6.13 -5.07 -29.16
C ARG A 90 6.81 -3.90 -28.45
N LEU A 91 6.59 -3.84 -27.14
CA LEU A 91 7.24 -2.88 -26.24
C LEU A 91 8.47 -3.53 -25.57
N ASP A 92 9.47 -2.72 -25.23
CA ASP A 92 10.64 -3.20 -24.51
C ASP A 92 10.27 -3.46 -23.04
N ALA A 93 10.54 -4.67 -22.54
CA ALA A 93 10.29 -5.02 -21.14
C ALA A 93 11.11 -4.15 -20.16
N ALA A 94 12.22 -3.57 -20.63
CA ALA A 94 13.05 -2.63 -19.88
C ALA A 94 12.53 -1.18 -19.95
N ASP A 95 11.40 -0.91 -20.61
CA ASP A 95 10.79 0.41 -20.54
C ASP A 95 10.13 0.63 -19.17
N PRO A 96 10.30 1.81 -18.55
CA PRO A 96 9.53 2.16 -17.37
C PRO A 96 8.06 2.38 -17.73
N ILE A 97 7.18 2.02 -16.80
CA ILE A 97 5.72 1.99 -17.00
C ILE A 97 5.18 3.35 -17.42
N HIS A 98 5.68 4.45 -16.84
CA HIS A 98 5.24 5.80 -17.20
C HIS A 98 5.51 6.22 -18.65
N ARG A 99 6.26 5.45 -19.46
CA ARG A 99 6.36 5.72 -20.90
C ARG A 99 5.11 5.33 -21.66
N HIS A 100 4.34 4.38 -21.11
CA HIS A 100 3.24 3.72 -21.80
C HIS A 100 1.91 3.83 -21.06
N LEU A 101 1.95 4.05 -19.75
CA LEU A 101 0.80 4.10 -18.84
C LEU A 101 1.04 5.19 -17.77
N ALA A 102 0.92 6.46 -18.14
CA ALA A 102 1.15 7.58 -17.22
C ALA A 102 -0.11 8.37 -16.88
N VAL A 103 -1.01 8.52 -17.85
CA VAL A 103 -2.22 9.34 -17.72
C VAL A 103 -3.46 8.52 -18.00
N GLU A 104 -4.59 8.99 -17.49
CA GLU A 104 -5.88 8.37 -17.71
C GLU A 104 -6.14 8.16 -19.22
N GLY A 105 -6.55 6.93 -19.57
CA GLY A 105 -6.84 6.53 -20.94
C GLY A 105 -5.67 5.92 -21.71
N ASP A 106 -4.43 6.01 -21.20
CA ASP A 106 -3.30 5.27 -21.78
C ASP A 106 -3.57 3.76 -21.73
N ARG A 107 -3.24 3.05 -22.81
CA ARG A 107 -3.54 1.62 -22.96
C ARG A 107 -2.43 0.83 -23.64
N ILE A 108 -2.17 -0.36 -23.09
CA ILE A 108 -1.31 -1.39 -23.70
C ILE A 108 -1.94 -2.76 -23.55
N SER A 109 -1.43 -3.74 -24.31
CA SER A 109 -1.85 -5.13 -24.20
C SER A 109 -0.72 -5.98 -23.61
N TYR A 110 -1.06 -6.81 -22.64
CA TYR A 110 -0.17 -7.79 -22.04
C TYR A 110 -0.55 -9.20 -22.51
N HIS A 111 0.43 -9.93 -22.99
CA HIS A 111 0.26 -11.27 -23.53
C HIS A 111 1.03 -12.26 -22.67
N PHE A 112 0.37 -13.31 -22.17
CA PHE A 112 0.99 -14.39 -21.41
C PHE A 112 0.49 -15.75 -21.94
N GLY A 113 1.33 -16.47 -22.69
CA GLY A 113 0.91 -17.69 -23.37
C GLY A 113 -0.26 -17.44 -24.32
N LEU A 114 -1.45 -17.96 -23.98
CA LEU A 114 -2.70 -17.80 -24.73
C LEU A 114 -3.63 -16.72 -24.15
N TRP A 115 -3.18 -15.99 -23.13
CA TRP A 115 -3.98 -15.01 -22.41
C TRP A 115 -3.60 -13.60 -22.87
N ASP A 116 -4.63 -12.81 -23.15
CA ASP A 116 -4.50 -11.41 -23.56
C ASP A 116 -5.21 -10.52 -22.54
N VAL A 117 -4.47 -9.65 -21.86
CA VAL A 117 -4.99 -8.74 -20.85
C VAL A 117 -4.83 -7.31 -21.35
N THR A 118 -5.92 -6.55 -21.36
CA THR A 118 -5.87 -5.12 -21.63
C THR A 118 -5.51 -4.38 -20.36
N LEU A 119 -4.51 -3.51 -20.43
CA LEU A 119 -4.12 -2.64 -19.33
C LEU A 119 -4.48 -1.21 -19.69
N SER A 120 -5.22 -0.55 -18.81
CA SER A 120 -5.62 0.85 -18.95
C SER A 120 -5.19 1.62 -17.72
N ALA A 121 -4.53 2.76 -17.90
CA ALA A 121 -4.32 3.70 -16.80
C ALA A 121 -5.63 4.44 -16.52
N VAL A 122 -6.08 4.39 -15.27
CA VAL A 122 -7.33 5.02 -14.82
C VAL A 122 -7.04 6.32 -14.09
N GLU A 123 -6.02 6.34 -13.24
CA GLU A 123 -5.71 7.53 -12.45
C GLU A 123 -4.23 7.59 -12.09
N SER A 124 -3.72 8.78 -11.77
CA SER A 124 -2.32 8.97 -11.38
C SER A 124 -2.18 10.04 -10.31
N TYR A 125 -1.48 9.70 -9.23
CA TYR A 125 -1.30 10.57 -8.07
C TYR A 125 0.18 10.81 -7.75
N PRO A 126 0.55 11.97 -7.18
CA PRO A 126 1.84 12.12 -6.53
C PRO A 126 2.03 11.00 -5.50
N ARG A 127 3.22 10.41 -5.43
CA ARG A 127 3.55 9.42 -4.39
C ARG A 127 4.53 10.01 -3.40
N ASP A 128 4.47 9.50 -2.18
CA ASP A 128 5.53 9.61 -1.19
C ASP A 128 6.39 8.34 -1.17
N ASP A 129 7.44 8.36 -0.36
CA ASP A 129 8.36 7.24 -0.20
C ASP A 129 7.74 6.08 0.60
N GLY A 130 6.69 6.35 1.39
CA GLY A 130 5.98 5.35 2.20
C GLY A 130 4.98 4.51 1.40
N THR A 131 4.52 4.99 0.24
CA THR A 131 3.56 4.28 -0.60
C THR A 131 4.14 2.97 -1.13
N PRO A 132 3.44 1.82 -1.03
CA PRO A 132 3.90 0.55 -1.59
C PRO A 132 4.30 0.64 -3.07
N ARG A 133 5.18 -0.26 -3.51
CA ARG A 133 5.60 -0.31 -4.93
C ARG A 133 4.49 -0.84 -5.84
N ALA A 134 3.65 -1.73 -5.32
CA ALA A 134 2.52 -2.35 -6.01
C ALA A 134 1.50 -2.81 -4.96
N LEU A 135 0.22 -2.61 -5.23
CA LEU A 135 -0.88 -3.06 -4.38
C LEU A 135 -2.11 -3.33 -5.26
N CYS A 136 -2.75 -4.48 -5.08
CA CYS A 136 -4.07 -4.72 -5.65
C CYS A 136 -5.09 -4.00 -4.76
N VAL A 137 -5.89 -3.10 -5.35
CA VAL A 137 -6.88 -2.29 -4.61
C VAL A 137 -8.31 -2.76 -4.84
N GLY A 138 -8.52 -3.67 -5.80
CA GLY A 138 -9.82 -4.28 -6.04
C GLY A 138 -9.82 -5.17 -7.27
N GLY A 139 -10.92 -5.87 -7.50
CA GLY A 139 -11.07 -6.75 -8.64
C GLY A 139 -12.27 -7.68 -8.49
N SER A 140 -12.59 -8.39 -9.57
CA SER A 140 -13.60 -9.44 -9.55
C SER A 140 -13.33 -10.50 -10.61
N GLY A 141 -14.04 -11.62 -10.48
CA GLY A 141 -13.92 -12.75 -11.40
C GLY A 141 -12.82 -13.73 -11.00
N ALA A 142 -13.13 -15.01 -11.18
CA ALA A 142 -12.21 -16.12 -10.99
C ALA A 142 -11.35 -16.30 -12.24
N PHE A 143 -10.08 -16.65 -12.05
CA PHE A 143 -9.16 -16.95 -13.15
C PHE A 143 -8.49 -18.30 -12.88
N GLY A 144 -8.46 -19.19 -13.88
CA GLY A 144 -7.84 -20.52 -13.72
C GLY A 144 -8.47 -21.39 -12.62
N GLY A 145 -9.73 -21.17 -12.27
CA GLY A 145 -10.42 -21.89 -11.19
C GLY A 145 -10.14 -21.35 -9.79
N ARG A 146 -9.36 -20.28 -9.66
CA ARG A 146 -9.12 -19.58 -8.40
C ARG A 146 -10.01 -18.36 -8.26
N GLU A 147 -10.64 -18.23 -7.10
CA GLU A 147 -11.38 -17.04 -6.73
C GLU A 147 -10.46 -15.85 -6.48
N PHE A 148 -11.04 -14.65 -6.49
CA PHE A 148 -10.31 -13.44 -6.20
C PHE A 148 -10.05 -13.31 -4.69
N ASP A 149 -8.80 -13.50 -4.31
CA ASP A 149 -8.32 -13.34 -2.94
C ASP A 149 -7.41 -12.11 -2.85
N LEU A 150 -8.00 -10.97 -2.48
CA LEU A 150 -7.30 -9.70 -2.34
C LEU A 150 -6.18 -9.78 -1.30
N ALA A 151 -6.45 -10.42 -0.17
CA ALA A 151 -5.53 -10.50 0.96
C ALA A 151 -4.28 -11.32 0.60
N GLY A 152 -4.49 -12.50 0.01
CA GLY A 152 -3.38 -13.34 -0.46
C GLY A 152 -2.54 -12.67 -1.55
N ILE A 153 -3.18 -11.96 -2.48
CA ILE A 153 -2.48 -11.20 -3.52
C ILE A 153 -1.60 -10.11 -2.90
N ASN A 154 -2.13 -9.30 -2.00
CA ASN A 154 -1.39 -8.19 -1.40
C ASN A 154 -0.28 -8.66 -0.47
N ALA A 155 -0.47 -9.76 0.26
CA ALA A 155 0.60 -10.40 1.02
C ALA A 155 1.77 -10.83 0.11
N ALA A 156 1.47 -11.43 -1.04
CA ALA A 156 2.46 -11.85 -2.02
C ALA A 156 3.18 -10.65 -2.68
N LEU A 157 2.45 -9.59 -3.03
CA LEU A 157 3.02 -8.37 -3.63
C LEU A 157 3.91 -7.58 -2.65
N THR A 158 3.55 -7.55 -1.37
CA THR A 158 4.33 -6.82 -0.34
C THR A 158 5.64 -7.54 -0.03
N GLY A 159 5.61 -8.88 -0.01
CA GLY A 159 6.78 -9.72 0.22
C GLY A 159 7.24 -9.78 1.67
N THR A 160 7.85 -10.91 2.05
CA THR A 160 8.19 -11.25 3.44
C THR A 160 9.20 -10.29 4.10
N THR A 161 10.12 -9.72 3.31
CA THR A 161 11.12 -8.78 3.84
C THR A 161 10.48 -7.45 4.25
N THR A 162 9.62 -6.89 3.40
CA THR A 162 8.87 -5.65 3.69
C THR A 162 7.93 -5.84 4.87
N ILE A 163 7.19 -6.97 4.89
CA ILE A 163 6.31 -7.32 6.01
C ILE A 163 7.10 -7.29 7.33
N ARG A 164 8.24 -7.99 7.38
CA ARG A 164 9.06 -8.02 8.59
C ARG A 164 9.57 -6.63 8.99
N SER A 165 10.10 -5.82 8.07
CA SER A 165 10.63 -4.50 8.40
C SER A 165 9.55 -3.53 8.89
N VAL A 166 8.34 -3.58 8.31
CA VAL A 166 7.21 -2.76 8.76
C VAL A 166 6.75 -3.21 10.14
N LEU A 167 6.60 -4.52 10.34
CA LEU A 167 6.18 -5.08 11.62
C LEU A 167 7.20 -4.79 12.73
N GLU A 168 8.51 -4.83 12.46
CA GLU A 168 9.59 -4.53 13.41
C GLU A 168 9.46 -3.15 14.07
N VAL A 169 8.93 -2.15 13.35
CA VAL A 169 8.75 -0.78 13.86
C VAL A 169 7.30 -0.48 14.26
N THR A 170 6.42 -1.48 14.18
CA THR A 170 5.01 -1.39 14.56
C THR A 170 4.83 -1.81 16.02
N GLU A 171 3.95 -1.10 16.74
CA GLU A 171 3.53 -1.37 18.11
C GLU A 171 3.29 -2.88 18.33
N PRO A 172 3.93 -3.51 19.33
CA PRO A 172 3.89 -4.96 19.53
C PRO A 172 2.48 -5.57 19.58
N ALA A 173 1.51 -4.89 20.19
CA ALA A 173 0.13 -5.39 20.24
C ALA A 173 -0.54 -5.44 18.84
N VAL A 174 -0.25 -4.45 17.99
CA VAL A 174 -0.74 -4.41 16.60
C VAL A 174 -0.06 -5.49 15.76
N ARG A 175 1.26 -5.68 15.94
CA ARG A 175 2.03 -6.77 15.31
C ARG A 175 1.44 -8.14 15.65
N ASP A 176 1.09 -8.34 16.91
CA ASP A 176 0.46 -9.56 17.39
C ASP A 176 -0.91 -9.80 16.74
N ILE A 177 -1.77 -8.77 16.65
CA ILE A 177 -3.06 -8.84 15.95
C ILE A 177 -2.89 -9.26 14.49
N ILE A 178 -1.98 -8.63 13.75
CA ILE A 178 -1.73 -8.96 12.33
C ILE A 178 -1.27 -10.42 12.19
N THR A 179 -0.41 -10.88 13.10
CA THR A 179 0.13 -12.24 13.07
C THR A 179 -0.92 -13.28 13.44
N ARG A 180 -1.73 -13.04 14.48
CA ARG A 180 -2.77 -13.96 14.95
C ARG A 180 -3.96 -14.05 13.99
N SER A 181 -4.41 -12.91 13.46
CA SER A 181 -5.53 -12.87 12.51
C SER A 181 -5.14 -13.36 11.11
N GLY A 182 -3.85 -13.30 10.76
CA GLY A 182 -3.37 -13.57 9.40
C GLY A 182 -3.74 -12.47 8.39
N ILE A 183 -4.27 -11.33 8.84
CA ILE A 183 -4.69 -10.22 7.97
C ILE A 183 -3.49 -9.30 7.70
N PHE A 184 -2.70 -9.64 6.67
CA PHE A 184 -1.53 -8.85 6.26
C PHE A 184 -1.88 -7.59 5.45
N ASP A 185 -3.16 -7.35 5.13
CA ASP A 185 -3.64 -6.15 4.43
C ASP A 185 -3.37 -4.85 5.20
N PHE A 186 -3.12 -4.92 6.50
CA PHE A 186 -2.69 -3.77 7.29
C PHE A 186 -1.23 -3.37 7.04
N VAL A 187 -0.38 -4.25 6.50
CA VAL A 187 1.04 -3.93 6.26
C VAL A 187 1.21 -2.80 5.25
N PRO A 188 0.55 -2.80 4.08
CA PRO A 188 0.54 -1.65 3.17
C PRO A 188 0.09 -0.34 3.83
N LEU A 189 -0.91 -0.39 4.70
CA LEU A 189 -1.39 0.78 5.46
C LEU A 189 -0.29 1.30 6.39
N LEU A 190 0.32 0.43 7.20
CA LEU A 190 1.39 0.78 8.13
C LEU A 190 2.63 1.32 7.39
N GLN A 191 2.94 0.75 6.22
CA GLN A 191 4.00 1.25 5.34
C GLN A 191 3.69 2.67 4.85
N ALA A 192 2.48 2.91 4.37
CA ALA A 192 2.03 4.23 3.89
C ALA A 192 1.98 5.28 5.01
N LEU A 193 1.70 4.86 6.24
CA LEU A 193 1.77 5.76 7.39
C LEU A 193 3.20 6.23 7.68
N ASP A 194 4.24 5.48 7.28
CA ASP A 194 5.65 5.79 7.56
C ASP A 194 5.91 6.00 9.06
N LEU A 195 5.81 4.91 9.84
CA LEU A 195 5.89 4.93 11.32
C LEU A 195 7.21 5.48 11.88
N LEU A 196 8.28 5.47 11.07
CA LEU A 196 9.58 6.02 11.42
C LEU A 196 9.62 7.54 11.34
N ARG A 197 8.66 8.16 10.66
CA ARG A 197 8.51 9.61 10.59
C ARG A 197 8.10 10.16 11.95
N GLY A 198 9.07 10.61 12.73
CA GLY A 198 8.84 11.22 14.03
C GLY A 198 8.43 12.69 13.95
N GLY A 199 7.63 13.12 14.94
CA GLY A 199 7.44 14.53 15.29
C GLY A 199 6.21 15.18 14.65
N GLY A 200 5.54 16.05 15.43
CA GLY A 200 4.35 16.79 14.99
C GLY A 200 3.33 17.01 16.11
N LEU A 201 3.31 16.12 17.10
CA LEU A 201 2.36 16.19 18.21
C LEU A 201 2.94 16.89 19.46
N PRO A 202 2.09 17.62 20.22
CA PRO A 202 2.47 18.14 21.53
C PRO A 202 2.88 17.03 22.50
N ARG A 203 3.84 17.32 23.39
CA ARG A 203 4.36 16.34 24.37
C ARG A 203 3.26 15.70 25.23
N GLY A 204 2.29 16.48 25.70
CA GLY A 204 1.17 15.96 26.50
C GLY A 204 0.28 15.00 25.71
N THR A 205 0.09 15.24 24.41
CA THR A 205 -0.63 14.32 23.52
C THR A 205 0.14 13.01 23.36
N VAL A 206 1.45 13.08 23.12
CA VAL A 206 2.30 11.88 23.03
C VAL A 206 2.27 11.05 24.32
N GLU A 207 2.37 11.70 25.48
CA GLU A 207 2.30 11.02 26.79
C GLU A 207 0.92 10.41 27.09
N LEU A 208 -0.16 10.98 26.54
CA LEU A 208 -1.49 10.38 26.61
C LEU A 208 -1.61 9.17 25.68
N LEU A 209 -1.20 9.30 24.41
CA LEU A 209 -1.31 8.23 23.41
C LEU A 209 -0.51 6.98 23.82
N ARG A 210 0.65 7.14 24.42
CA ARG A 210 1.48 6.02 24.91
C ARG A 210 0.88 5.25 26.09
N ARG A 211 -0.19 5.75 26.70
CA ARG A 211 -0.93 5.05 27.76
C ARG A 211 -2.12 4.28 27.23
N LEU A 212 -2.39 4.34 25.92
CA LEU A 212 -3.46 3.60 25.28
C LEU A 212 -2.94 2.24 24.77
N PRO A 213 -3.78 1.20 24.77
CA PRO A 213 -5.10 1.13 25.39
C PRO A 213 -5.03 1.13 26.93
N VAL A 214 -6.08 1.64 27.57
CA VAL A 214 -6.28 1.53 29.03
C VAL A 214 -7.02 0.26 29.43
N GLU A 215 -7.67 -0.43 28.48
CA GLU A 215 -8.36 -1.69 28.72
C GLU A 215 -7.38 -2.77 29.22
N GLU A 216 -7.76 -3.48 30.27
CA GLU A 216 -6.94 -4.56 30.84
C GLU A 216 -7.30 -5.93 30.25
N ASP A 217 -8.54 -6.12 29.82
CA ASP A 217 -9.00 -7.39 29.26
C ASP A 217 -8.49 -7.58 27.82
N PRO A 218 -8.17 -8.83 27.41
CA PRO A 218 -7.59 -9.07 26.09
C PRO A 218 -8.49 -8.65 24.92
N ALA A 219 -9.81 -8.80 25.05
CA ALA A 219 -10.76 -8.48 23.98
C ALA A 219 -10.85 -6.96 23.77
N GLY A 220 -10.90 -6.16 24.84
CA GLY A 220 -10.88 -4.70 24.81
C GLY A 220 -9.58 -4.14 24.23
N ARG A 221 -8.44 -4.75 24.56
CA ARG A 221 -7.14 -4.38 23.98
C ARG A 221 -7.08 -4.64 22.48
N ASP A 222 -7.51 -5.83 22.04
CA ASP A 222 -7.58 -6.16 20.61
C ASP A 222 -8.58 -5.26 19.87
N ALA A 223 -9.72 -4.96 20.50
CA ALA A 223 -10.73 -4.07 19.97
C ALA A 223 -10.18 -2.66 19.75
N PHE A 224 -9.47 -2.08 20.72
CA PHE A 224 -8.89 -0.74 20.59
C PHE A 224 -7.94 -0.66 19.40
N TRP A 225 -6.98 -1.57 19.30
CA TRP A 225 -6.00 -1.56 18.21
C TRP A 225 -6.64 -1.81 16.84
N THR A 226 -7.65 -2.69 16.78
CA THR A 226 -8.45 -2.91 15.58
C THR A 226 -9.20 -1.63 15.17
N VAL A 227 -9.74 -0.88 16.12
CA VAL A 227 -10.35 0.42 15.86
C VAL A 227 -9.35 1.44 15.35
N VAL A 228 -8.14 1.51 15.92
CA VAL A 228 -7.07 2.40 15.44
C VAL A 228 -6.67 2.05 14.00
N LEU A 229 -6.51 0.78 13.67
CA LEU A 229 -6.21 0.32 12.30
C LEU A 229 -7.32 0.72 11.32
N ALA A 230 -8.59 0.48 11.67
CA ALA A 230 -9.74 0.86 10.83
C ALA A 230 -9.86 2.37 10.65
N LEU A 231 -9.58 3.15 11.69
CA LEU A 231 -9.57 4.61 11.65
C LEU A 231 -8.44 5.15 10.77
N ALA A 232 -7.26 4.52 10.79
CA ALA A 232 -6.11 4.90 9.99
C ALA A 232 -6.33 4.67 8.49
N CYS A 233 -7.24 3.77 8.10
CA CYS A 233 -7.68 3.62 6.71
C CYS A 233 -8.37 4.87 6.15
N MET A 234 -8.81 5.81 7.00
CA MET A 234 -9.52 7.04 6.61
C MET A 234 -10.78 6.78 5.75
N GLY A 235 -11.39 5.61 5.94
CA GLY A 235 -12.60 5.18 5.24
C GLY A 235 -13.89 5.72 5.85
N HIS A 236 -15.02 5.41 5.19
CA HIS A 236 -16.34 5.67 5.74
C HIS A 236 -16.73 4.63 6.81
N GLU A 237 -17.78 4.92 7.58
CA GLU A 237 -18.20 4.10 8.73
C GLU A 237 -18.48 2.63 8.37
N ALA A 238 -19.20 2.36 7.27
CA ALA A 238 -19.50 0.99 6.87
C ALA A 238 -18.24 0.15 6.56
N LEU A 239 -17.22 0.74 5.91
CA LEU A 239 -15.94 0.08 5.69
C LEU A 239 -15.21 -0.13 7.02
N GLY A 240 -15.24 0.88 7.90
CA GLY A 240 -14.70 0.77 9.24
C GLY A 240 -15.30 -0.42 9.98
N ASN A 241 -16.62 -0.53 10.04
CA ASN A 241 -17.31 -1.64 10.71
C ASN A 241 -16.96 -3.00 10.10
N GLN A 242 -16.88 -3.10 8.78
CA GLN A 242 -16.45 -4.34 8.11
C GLN A 242 -15.02 -4.76 8.54
N ILE A 243 -14.09 -3.80 8.64
CA ILE A 243 -12.73 -4.07 9.12
C ILE A 243 -12.77 -4.56 10.57
N LEU A 244 -13.54 -3.91 11.45
CA LEU A 244 -13.68 -4.31 12.84
C LEU A 244 -14.20 -5.75 12.96
N GLU A 245 -15.33 -6.03 12.31
CA GLU A 245 -16.03 -7.32 12.38
C GLU A 245 -15.17 -8.45 11.83
N THR A 246 -14.53 -8.24 10.67
CA THR A 246 -13.66 -9.24 10.04
C THR A 246 -12.43 -9.53 10.89
N THR A 247 -11.78 -8.49 11.43
CA THR A 247 -10.57 -8.66 12.23
C THR A 247 -10.85 -9.35 13.55
N MET A 248 -11.89 -8.91 14.27
CA MET A 248 -12.25 -9.49 15.56
C MET A 248 -12.72 -10.95 15.40
N SER A 249 -13.48 -11.27 14.34
CA SER A 249 -13.83 -12.64 14.02
C SER A 249 -12.60 -13.50 13.70
N ALA A 250 -11.63 -12.98 12.93
CA ALA A 250 -10.39 -13.70 12.62
C ALA A 250 -9.50 -13.94 13.85
N LEU A 251 -9.59 -13.08 14.87
CA LEU A 251 -8.93 -13.26 16.17
C LEU A 251 -9.68 -14.25 17.09
N GLY A 252 -10.89 -14.67 16.71
CA GLY A 252 -11.73 -15.59 17.47
C GLY A 252 -12.55 -14.91 18.57
N TRP A 253 -12.76 -13.60 18.49
CA TRP A 253 -13.62 -12.88 19.44
C TRP A 253 -15.09 -12.93 19.01
N GLU A 254 -15.94 -13.35 19.94
CA GLU A 254 -17.39 -13.51 19.78
C GLU A 254 -18.09 -12.88 20.99
N ASP A 255 -19.40 -12.60 20.87
CA ASP A 255 -20.23 -12.19 21.99
C ASP A 255 -20.56 -13.39 22.91
N ASP A 256 -21.15 -13.12 24.08
CA ASP A 256 -21.44 -14.16 25.10
C ASP A 256 -22.39 -15.26 24.60
N ASP A 257 -23.17 -14.98 23.55
CA ASP A 257 -24.08 -15.92 22.90
C ASP A 257 -23.45 -16.69 21.73
N GLY A 258 -22.15 -16.50 21.46
CA GLY A 258 -21.39 -17.12 20.39
C GLY A 258 -21.62 -16.49 19.02
N THR A 259 -22.24 -15.30 18.95
CA THR A 259 -22.39 -14.57 17.69
C THR A 259 -21.16 -13.70 17.40
N PRO A 260 -20.83 -13.43 16.12
CA PRO A 260 -19.74 -12.52 15.78
C PRO A 260 -19.98 -11.11 16.32
N LEU A 261 -18.93 -10.48 16.86
CA LEU A 261 -19.00 -9.11 17.36
C LEU A 261 -19.32 -8.13 16.23
N THR A 262 -20.30 -7.25 16.46
CA THR A 262 -20.61 -6.14 15.54
C THR A 262 -19.64 -4.98 15.70
N GLY A 263 -19.50 -4.12 14.69
CA GLY A 263 -18.65 -2.92 14.79
C GLY A 263 -19.00 -2.00 15.96
N ALA A 264 -20.28 -1.91 16.35
CA ALA A 264 -20.71 -1.18 17.54
C ALA A 264 -20.20 -1.85 18.82
N ARG A 265 -20.38 -3.17 18.94
CA ARG A 265 -19.93 -3.95 20.11
C ARG A 265 -18.42 -3.87 20.29
N VAL A 266 -17.65 -3.93 19.21
CA VAL A 266 -16.19 -3.76 19.25
C VAL A 266 -15.79 -2.40 19.85
N ARG A 267 -16.49 -1.31 19.51
CA ARG A 267 -16.22 0.01 20.09
C ARG A 267 -16.59 0.09 21.57
N GLU A 268 -17.65 -0.61 21.99
CA GLU A 268 -18.04 -0.67 23.40
C GLU A 268 -16.97 -1.34 24.27
N LEU A 269 -16.27 -2.36 23.74
CA LEU A 269 -15.19 -3.05 24.43
C LEU A 269 -13.98 -2.14 24.74
N CYS A 270 -13.83 -1.00 24.07
CA CYS A 270 -12.70 -0.08 24.23
C CYS A 270 -13.11 1.39 24.46
N VAL A 271 -14.27 1.60 25.08
CA VAL A 271 -14.88 2.94 25.21
C VAL A 271 -14.01 3.94 25.99
N GLU A 272 -13.24 3.48 26.98
CA GLU A 272 -12.39 4.34 27.80
C GLU A 272 -11.21 4.88 27.00
N SER A 273 -10.49 4.01 26.29
CA SER A 273 -9.43 4.44 25.36
C SER A 273 -9.96 5.29 24.24
N LEU A 274 -11.15 4.97 23.72
CA LEU A 274 -11.79 5.78 22.70
C LEU A 274 -12.13 7.18 23.23
N THR A 275 -12.65 7.31 24.45
CA THR A 275 -12.87 8.64 25.05
C THR A 275 -11.58 9.48 25.07
N LEU A 276 -10.46 8.88 25.49
CA LEU A 276 -9.16 9.56 25.50
C LEU A 276 -8.63 9.89 24.09
N LEU A 277 -8.88 9.02 23.11
CA LEU A 277 -8.52 9.25 21.71
C LEU A 277 -9.35 10.39 21.10
N ALA A 278 -10.63 10.50 21.48
CA ALA A 278 -11.50 11.61 21.07
C ALA A 278 -11.04 12.95 21.66
N ASP A 279 -10.57 12.97 22.91
CA ASP A 279 -10.07 14.18 23.58
C ASP A 279 -8.87 14.82 22.86
N VAL A 280 -8.01 13.99 22.28
CA VAL A 280 -6.88 14.49 21.47
C VAL A 280 -7.27 14.79 20.01
N GLY A 281 -8.53 14.53 19.65
CA GLY A 281 -9.10 14.76 18.33
C GLY A 281 -8.80 13.65 17.32
N GLY A 282 -8.50 12.44 17.79
CA GLY A 282 -8.26 11.26 16.95
C GLY A 282 -9.52 10.77 16.25
N TYR A 283 -10.68 10.77 16.90
CA TYR A 283 -11.97 10.47 16.24
C TYR A 283 -13.14 11.21 16.91
N GLY A 284 -14.35 11.01 16.38
CA GLY A 284 -15.58 11.57 16.94
C GLY A 284 -15.97 12.93 16.35
N SER A 285 -16.92 13.62 17.00
CA SER A 285 -17.48 14.89 16.53
C SER A 285 -16.46 16.04 16.47
N HIS A 286 -15.38 15.95 17.24
CA HIS A 286 -14.30 16.93 17.31
C HIS A 286 -12.99 16.42 16.67
N ALA A 287 -13.10 15.42 15.80
CA ALA A 287 -11.97 14.89 15.05
C ALA A 287 -11.22 15.99 14.30
N ARG A 288 -9.89 15.96 14.36
CA ARG A 288 -9.03 16.88 13.60
C ARG A 288 -9.10 16.59 12.11
N SER A 289 -8.43 17.43 11.33
CA SER A 289 -8.26 17.21 9.89
C SER A 289 -7.69 15.81 9.61
N PRO A 290 -7.98 15.22 8.44
CA PRO A 290 -7.41 13.94 8.03
C PRO A 290 -5.90 13.84 8.27
N VAL A 291 -5.14 14.86 7.86
CA VAL A 291 -3.68 14.88 7.97
C VAL A 291 -3.22 14.90 9.44
N ASP A 292 -3.84 15.72 10.28
CA ASP A 292 -3.49 15.78 11.70
C ASP A 292 -3.83 14.48 12.45
N ARG A 293 -4.87 13.77 12.02
CA ARG A 293 -5.23 12.45 12.58
C ARG A 293 -4.21 11.39 12.20
N LEU A 294 -3.63 11.43 11.00
CA LEU A 294 -2.56 10.51 10.61
C LEU A 294 -1.33 10.65 11.53
N GLU A 295 -1.02 11.86 12.01
CA GLU A 295 0.05 12.05 13.02
C GLU A 295 -0.28 11.34 14.35
N ILE A 296 -1.54 11.39 14.78
CA ILE A 296 -2.03 10.69 15.98
C ILE A 296 -1.89 9.17 15.82
N TYR A 297 -2.39 8.62 14.71
CA TYR A 297 -2.32 7.18 14.47
C TYR A 297 -0.89 6.69 14.26
N ARG A 298 -0.03 7.50 13.64
CA ARG A 298 1.40 7.20 13.52
C ARG A 298 2.08 7.08 14.89
N GLU A 299 1.78 7.99 15.82
CA GLU A 299 2.32 7.90 17.20
C GLU A 299 1.79 6.67 17.95
N LEU A 300 0.52 6.29 17.74
CA LEU A 300 -0.08 5.11 18.36
C LEU A 300 0.47 3.79 17.80
N LEU A 301 0.67 3.72 16.49
CA LEU A 301 0.99 2.47 15.80
C LEU A 301 2.49 2.18 15.72
N ARG A 302 3.36 3.13 16.11
CA ARG A 302 4.81 2.94 16.12
C ARG A 302 5.29 2.28 17.41
N ASP A 303 6.26 1.38 17.28
CA ASP A 303 7.01 0.85 18.41
C ASP A 303 7.94 1.96 18.95
N ALA A 304 7.49 2.65 20.00
CA ALA A 304 8.32 3.62 20.69
C ALA A 304 9.02 2.90 21.86
N PRO A 305 10.37 2.86 21.91
CA PRO A 305 11.04 2.30 23.07
C PRO A 305 10.56 3.05 24.33
N PRO A 306 10.33 2.33 25.45
CA PRO A 306 10.11 3.00 26.73
C PRO A 306 11.29 3.92 26.96
N ARG A 307 11.03 5.18 27.33
CA ARG A 307 12.11 6.07 27.74
C ARG A 307 12.78 5.39 28.92
N GLU A 308 13.98 4.86 28.73
CA GLU A 308 14.91 4.70 29.84
C GLU A 308 14.89 6.03 30.56
N HIS A 309 14.64 5.98 31.86
CA HIS A 309 14.76 7.15 32.71
C HIS A 309 16.10 7.77 32.35
N ALA A 310 16.07 8.98 31.78
CA ALA A 310 17.25 9.82 31.76
C ALA A 310 17.61 9.99 33.24
N ALA A 311 18.54 9.16 33.69
CA ALA A 311 19.15 9.27 34.99
C ALA A 311 19.90 10.60 34.98
N GLU A 312 19.37 11.51 35.80
CA GLU A 312 19.97 12.73 36.35
C GLU A 312 20.27 13.90 35.39
#